data_AF-A0A0F9BSQ7-F1
#
_entry.id   AF-A0A0F9BSQ7-F1
#
_cell.length_a   1.000
_cell.length_b   1.000
_cell.length_c   1.000
_cell.angle_alpha   90.00
_cell.angle_beta   90.00
_cell.angle_gamma   90.00
#
_symmetry.space_group_name_H-M   'P 1'
#
loop_
_entity.id
_entity.type
_entity.pdbx_description
1 polymer ?
#
loop_
_entity_poly.entity_id
_entity_poly.type
_entity_poly.pdbx_seq_one_letter_code
_entity_poly.pdbx_strand_id
1 'polypeptide(L)' 'QIIGIVQIDGGDTAIIYPLLNMEPDAVKIGMKLNVVWEEKPKGHPSDIKGFIKT' A
#
# COMPACT_ATOMS: atom_id res chain seq x y z
N GLN A 1 -1.70 -1.44 -13.73
CA GLN A 1 -1.75 -1.47 -12.25
C GLN A 1 -0.33 -1.40 -11.73
N ILE A 2 -0.03 -0.52 -10.78
CA ILE A 2 1.29 -0.42 -10.15
C ILE A 2 1.28 -1.27 -8.90
N ILE A 3 2.29 -2.13 -8.74
CA ILE A 3 2.50 -2.98 -7.57
C ILE A 3 3.81 -2.58 -6.91
N GLY A 4 3.81 -2.44 -5.59
CA GLY A 4 4.97 -2.07 -4.80
C GLY A 4 5.23 -3.05 -3.67
N ILE A 5 6.49 -3.08 -3.23
CA ILE A 5 6.88 -3.69 -1.96
C ILE A 5 6.78 -2.59 -0.90
N VAL A 6 5.84 -2.73 0.03
CA VAL A 6 5.50 -1.74 1.04
C VAL A 6 5.92 -2.25 2.41
N GLN A 7 6.81 -1.51 3.07
CA GLN A 7 7.14 -1.72 4.47
C GLN A 7 6.11 -0.99 5.33
N ILE A 8 5.27 -1.75 6.05
CA ILE A 8 4.34 -1.18 7.02
C ILE A 8 5.12 -0.77 8.28
N ASP A 9 4.78 0.38 8.86
CA ASP A 9 5.36 0.84 10.10
C ASP A 9 5.13 -0.19 11.23
N GLY A 10 6.20 -0.58 11.90
CA GLY A 10 6.18 -1.61 12.95
C GLY A 10 6.13 -3.06 12.44
N GLY A 11 6.10 -3.29 11.13
CA GLY A 11 6.22 -4.64 10.57
C GLY A 11 7.68 -5.09 10.44
N ASP A 12 7.95 -6.37 10.68
CA ASP A 12 9.30 -6.96 10.47
C ASP A 12 9.54 -7.37 9.00
N THR A 13 8.49 -7.42 8.19
CA THR A 13 8.52 -7.80 6.77
C THR A 13 7.69 -6.86 5.91
N ALA A 14 8.12 -6.64 4.68
CA ALA A 14 7.36 -5.89 3.69
C ALA A 14 6.31 -6.78 2.99
N ILE A 15 5.26 -6.14 2.46
CA ILE A 15 4.17 -6.81 1.72
C ILE A 15 4.12 -6.32 0.26
N ILE A 16 3.61 -7.17 -0.63
CA ILE A 16 3.41 -6.83 -2.05
C ILE A 16 1.95 -6.42 -2.23
N TYR A 17 1.71 -5.15 -2.56
CA TYR A 17 0.35 -4.60 -2.67
C TYR A 17 0.22 -3.53 -3.77
N PRO A 18 -1.01 -3.22 -4.22
CA PRO A 18 -1.24 -2.16 -5.19
C PRO A 18 -0.93 -0.76 -4.64
N LEU A 19 -0.27 0.05 -5.47
CA LEU A 19 -0.16 1.49 -5.29
C LEU A 19 -1.26 2.16 -6.12
N LEU A 20 -2.22 2.80 -5.44
CA LEU A 20 -3.41 3.38 -6.02
C LEU A 20 -3.15 4.85 -6.40
N ASN A 21 -3.79 5.31 -7.48
CA ASN A 21 -3.78 6.71 -7.92
C ASN A 21 -2.38 7.32 -8.07
N MET A 22 -1.44 6.54 -8.62
CA MET A 22 -0.09 6.99 -8.91
C MET A 22 0.27 6.71 -10.36
N GLU A 23 1.05 7.62 -10.93
CA GLU A 23 1.74 7.40 -12.19
C GLU A 23 3.09 6.71 -11.93
N PRO A 24 3.60 5.88 -12.87
CA PRO A 24 4.81 5.09 -12.65
C PRO A 24 6.06 5.93 -12.31
N ASP A 25 6.18 7.12 -12.87
CA ASP A 25 7.29 8.05 -12.66
C ASP A 25 7.24 8.77 -11.29
N ALA A 26 6.07 8.79 -10.65
CA ALA A 26 5.90 9.36 -9.32
C ALA A 26 6.35 8.40 -8.20
N VAL A 27 6.51 7.11 -8.48
CA VAL A 27 6.88 6.07 -7.51
C VAL A 27 8.37 6.15 -7.19
N LYS A 28 8.70 6.29 -5.91
CA LYS A 28 10.09 6.35 -5.42
C LYS A 28 10.27 5.46 -4.20
N ILE A 29 11.44 4.85 -4.09
CA ILE A 29 11.82 4.08 -2.88
C ILE A 29 11.87 5.04 -1.69
N GLY A 30 11.35 4.60 -0.54
CA GLY A 30 11.29 5.41 0.69
C GLY A 30 10.13 6.42 0.74
N MET A 31 9.25 6.43 -0.27
CA MET A 31 7.98 7.17 -0.24
C MET A 31 7.14 6.82 0.99
N LYS A 32 6.51 7.83 1.58
CA LYS A 32 5.47 7.65 2.60
C LYS A 32 4.11 7.45 1.94
N LEU A 33 3.37 6.50 2.48
CA LEU A 33 2.11 6.01 1.94
C LEU A 33 1.08 5.94 3.06
N ASN A 34 -0.19 6.15 2.69
CA ASN A 34 -1.32 5.86 3.56
C ASN A 34 -2.06 4.61 3.05
N VAL A 35 -2.47 3.75 3.98
CA VAL A 35 -3.30 2.59 3.68
C VAL A 35 -4.71 3.02 3.26
N VAL A 36 -5.23 2.37 2.22
CA VAL A 36 -6.64 2.43 1.86
C VAL A 36 -7.25 1.09 2.25
N TRP A 37 -8.28 1.13 3.08
CA TRP A 37 -9.03 -0.05 3.50
C TRP A 37 -10.22 -0.30 2.58
N GLU A 38 -10.64 -1.56 2.48
CA GLU A 38 -11.96 -1.90 1.97
C GLU A 38 -13.06 -1.27 2.83
N GLU A 39 -14.23 -1.01 2.25
CA GLU A 39 -15.34 -0.33 2.93
C GLU A 39 -15.82 -1.12 4.17
N LYS A 40 -15.72 -2.45 4.11
CA LYS A 40 -16.14 -3.37 5.18
C LYS A 40 -15.04 -4.38 5.50
N PRO A 41 -14.05 -4.01 6.34
CA PRO A 41 -12.99 -4.90 6.78
C PRO A 41 -13.54 -6.07 7.60
N LYS A 42 -12.94 -7.24 7.46
CA LYS A 42 -13.30 -8.50 8.15
C LYS A 42 -12.21 -9.01 9.09
N GLY A 43 -11.10 -8.29 9.22
CA GLY A 43 -9.92 -8.70 9.97
C GLY A 43 -8.93 -9.56 9.18
N HIS A 44 -8.97 -9.50 7.85
CA HIS A 44 -8.05 -10.23 6.97
C HIS A 44 -7.01 -9.31 6.34
N PRO A 45 -5.82 -9.82 5.96
CA PRO A 45 -4.84 -9.04 5.22
C PRO A 45 -5.41 -8.43 3.93
N SER A 46 -6.37 -9.11 3.28
CA SER A 46 -7.06 -8.65 2.07
C SER A 46 -7.99 -7.45 2.27
N ASP A 47 -8.21 -7.02 3.52
CA ASP A 47 -8.98 -5.80 3.80
C ASP A 47 -8.19 -4.53 3.44
N ILE A 48 -6.88 -4.66 3.24
CA ILE A 48 -6.08 -3.60 2.65
C ILE A 48 -6.43 -3.59 1.16
N LYS A 49 -7.00 -2.49 0.67
CA LYS A 49 -7.28 -2.31 -0.76
C LYS A 49 -6.00 -1.93 -1.53
N GLY A 50 -5.10 -1.21 -0.86
CA GLY A 50 -3.83 -0.76 -1.42
C GLY A 50 -3.32 0.47 -0.67
N PHE A 51 -2.39 1.17 -1.30
CA PHE A 51 -1.72 2.33 -0.70
C PHE A 51 -1.75 3.53 -1.64
N ILE A 52 -2.00 4.71 -1.09
CA ILE A 52 -1.90 5.99 -1.80
C ILE A 52 -0.72 6.79 -1.26
N LYS A 53 -0.19 7.70 -2.08
CA LYS A 53 0.78 8.68 -1.60
C LYS A 53 0.13 9.54 -0.51
N THR A 54 0.89 9.79 0.57
CA THR A 54 0.50 10.76 1.62
C THR A 54 0.32 12.16 1.05
#